data_AF-A0AAX6FCI1-F1
#
_entry.id   AF-A0AAX6FCI1-F1
#
_cell.length_a   1.000
_cell.length_b   1.000
_cell.length_c   1.000
_cell.angle_alpha   90.00
_cell.angle_beta   90.00
_cell.angle_gamma   90.00
#
_symmetry.space_group_name_H-M   'P 1'
#
loop_
_entity.id
_entity.type
_entity.pdbx_description
1 polymer ?
#
loop_
_entity_poly.entity_id
_entity_poly.type
_entity_poly.pdbx_seq_one_letter_code
_entity_poly.pdbx_strand_id
1 'polypeptide(L)'
;MVTRPGTSGAFLRLLLDQFGFSPIFIGVFLSALVTLEGRPSQVMPKLKQEWFSSVLANWQLWIPFQFLNFLFVPQNFQVLAANVVALAWNVILSFKAHKEVVLK
;
A
#
# COMPACT_ATOMS: atom_id res chain seq x y z
N MET A 1 -30.29 -15.54 4.57
CA MET A 1 -30.28 -14.40 3.61
C MET A 1 -28.89 -13.79 3.62
N VAL A 2 -28.02 -14.22 2.69
CA VAL A 2 -26.72 -13.57 2.47
C VAL A 2 -27.02 -12.30 1.69
N THR A 3 -27.13 -11.19 2.41
CA THR A 3 -27.15 -9.86 1.82
C THR A 3 -25.84 -9.69 1.06
N ARG A 4 -25.88 -9.87 -0.26
CA ARG A 4 -24.81 -9.44 -1.17
C ARG A 4 -24.57 -7.97 -0.83
N PRO A 5 -23.45 -7.59 -0.18
CA PRO A 5 -23.17 -6.19 0.03
C PRO A 5 -23.00 -5.64 -1.37
N GLY A 6 -23.85 -4.69 -1.76
CA GLY A 6 -23.72 -4.01 -3.03
C GLY A 6 -22.27 -3.58 -3.22
N THR A 7 -21.76 -3.73 -4.43
CA THR A 7 -20.37 -3.45 -4.84
C THR A 7 -19.82 -2.13 -4.27
N SER A 8 -20.70 -1.15 -4.02
CA SER A 8 -20.46 0.12 -3.33
C SER A 8 -19.95 0.00 -1.88
N GLY A 9 -20.48 -0.93 -1.07
CA GLY A 9 -20.09 -1.12 0.32
C GLY A 9 -18.72 -1.80 0.48
N ALA A 10 -18.39 -2.73 -0.42
CA ALA A 10 -17.06 -3.32 -0.49
C ALA A 10 -16.01 -2.29 -0.95
N PHE A 11 -16.37 -1.43 -1.91
CA PHE A 11 -15.52 -0.34 -2.37
C PHE A 11 -15.24 0.69 -1.26
N LEU A 12 -16.26 1.11 -0.51
CA LEU A 12 -16.08 2.07 0.58
C LEU A 12 -15.19 1.51 1.70
N ARG A 13 -15.34 0.22 2.02
CA ARG A 13 -14.46 -0.49 2.96
C ARG A 13 -13.03 -0.59 2.45
N LEU A 14 -12.84 -0.89 1.17
CA LEU A 14 -11.53 -0.91 0.53
C LEU A 14 -10.87 0.47 0.52
N LEU A 15 -11.64 1.55 0.28
CA LEU A 15 -11.13 2.90 0.41
C LEU A 15 -10.76 3.20 1.88
N LEU A 16 -11.60 2.85 2.84
CA LEU A 16 -11.28 3.03 4.26
C LEU A 16 -10.01 2.28 4.68
N ASP A 17 -9.81 1.03 4.23
CA ASP A 17 -8.57 0.29 4.45
C ASP A 17 -7.38 0.93 3.72
N GLN A 18 -7.54 1.36 2.46
CA GLN A 18 -6.47 1.97 1.68
C GLN A 18 -6.08 3.39 2.12
N PHE A 19 -6.99 4.14 2.75
CA PHE A 19 -6.74 5.49 3.22
C PHE A 19 -6.42 5.56 4.72
N GLY A 20 -6.90 4.61 5.52
CA GLY A 20 -6.63 4.53 6.96
C GLY A 20 -5.55 3.51 7.30
N PHE A 21 -5.76 2.25 6.93
CA PHE A 21 -4.88 1.14 7.31
C PHE A 21 -3.56 1.16 6.52
N SER A 22 -3.59 1.43 5.22
CA SER A 22 -2.39 1.45 4.37
C SER A 22 -1.30 2.42 4.85
N PRO A 23 -1.58 3.71 5.16
CA PRO A 23 -0.53 4.61 5.65
C PRO A 23 0.02 4.23 7.02
N ILE A 24 -0.82 3.64 7.90
CA ILE A 24 -0.37 3.12 9.19
C ILE A 24 0.54 1.90 8.97
N PHE A 25 0.14 0.96 8.12
CA PHE A 25 0.91 -0.23 7.78
C PHE A 25 2.25 0.11 7.17
N ILE A 26 2.30 1.04 6.20
CA ILE A 26 3.54 1.52 5.59
C ILE A 26 4.45 2.17 6.65
N GLY A 27 3.88 2.94 7.57
CA GLY A 27 4.63 3.56 8.66
C GLY A 27 5.25 2.54 9.61
N VAL A 28 4.46 1.54 10.03
CA VAL A 28 4.93 0.45 10.89
C VAL A 28 5.98 -0.41 10.17
N PHE A 29 5.75 -0.73 8.89
CA PHE A 29 6.67 -1.53 8.09
C PHE A 29 8.03 -0.85 7.94
N LEU A 30 8.05 0.44 7.55
CA LEU A 30 9.30 1.20 7.44
C LEU A 30 10.01 1.31 8.80
N SER A 31 9.26 1.52 9.88
CA SER A 31 9.82 1.60 11.24
C SER A 31 10.45 0.26 11.67
N ALA A 32 9.76 -0.85 11.42
CA ALA A 32 10.26 -2.19 11.69
C ALA A 32 11.49 -2.52 10.84
N LEU A 33 11.47 -2.16 9.55
CA LEU A 33 12.58 -2.38 8.63
C LEU A 33 13.85 -1.66 9.10
N VAL A 34 13.77 -0.37 9.45
CA VAL A 34 14.92 0.40 9.93
C VAL A 34 15.43 -0.09 11.29
N THR A 35 14.52 -0.58 12.14
CA THR A 35 14.89 -1.21 13.41
C THR A 35 15.65 -2.52 13.16
N LEU A 36 15.20 -3.35 12.21
CA LEU A 36 15.86 -4.58 11.79
C LEU A 36 17.19 -4.34 11.06
N GLU A 37 17.33 -3.24 10.34
CA GLU A 37 18.60 -2.74 9.77
C GLU A 37 19.61 -2.32 10.86
N GLY A 38 19.23 -2.35 12.13
CA GLY A 38 20.08 -2.01 13.27
C GLY A 38 20.25 -0.50 13.48
N ARG A 39 19.37 0.33 12.89
CA ARG A 39 19.46 1.80 12.92
C ARG A 39 18.22 2.46 13.54
N PRO A 40 17.80 2.10 14.77
CA PRO A 40 16.55 2.58 15.37
C PRO A 40 16.46 4.12 15.50
N SER A 41 17.60 4.82 15.63
CA SER A 41 17.65 6.29 15.66
C SER A 41 17.29 6.95 14.33
N GLN A 42 17.41 6.24 13.20
CA GLN A 42 17.10 6.72 11.86
C GLN A 42 15.64 6.45 11.45
N VAL A 43 14.85 5.80 12.32
CA VAL A 43 13.43 5.50 12.05
C VAL A 43 12.66 6.79 11.75
N MET A 44 12.66 7.76 12.67
CA MET A 44 11.90 9.01 12.50
C MET A 44 12.33 9.84 11.27
N PRO A 45 13.64 10.04 11.01
CA PRO A 45 14.10 10.71 9.78
C PRO A 45 13.65 9.99 8.51
N LYS A 46 13.86 8.66 8.42
CA LYS A 46 13.49 7.89 7.23
C LYS A 46 11.98 7.81 7.07
N LEU A 47 11.22 7.76 8.16
CA LEU A 47 9.77 7.86 8.12
C LEU A 47 9.34 9.22 7.56
N LYS A 48 9.85 10.35 8.07
CA LYS A 48 9.48 11.68 7.54
C LYS A 48 9.83 11.85 6.06
N GLN A 49 10.92 11.25 5.59
CA GLN A 49 11.38 11.36 4.22
C GLN A 49 10.63 10.42 3.26
N GLU A 50 10.51 9.14 3.62
CA GLU A 50 10.01 8.09 2.71
C GLU A 50 8.56 7.71 2.95
N TRP A 51 7.98 7.98 4.12
CA TRP A 51 6.59 7.60 4.42
C TRP A 51 5.62 8.26 3.44
N PHE A 52 5.69 9.58 3.28
CA PHE A 52 4.78 10.28 2.37
C PHE A 52 4.95 9.82 0.92
N SER A 53 6.20 9.65 0.46
CA SER A 53 6.48 9.14 -0.89
C SER A 53 5.97 7.71 -1.08
N SER A 54 6.04 6.87 -0.04
CA SER A 54 5.55 5.49 -0.07
C SER A 54 4.03 5.41 -0.02
N VAL A 55 3.38 6.22 0.81
CA VAL A 55 1.91 6.34 0.84
C VAL A 55 1.39 6.87 -0.50
N LEU A 56 2.02 7.90 -1.06
CA LEU A 56 1.63 8.44 -2.35
C LEU A 56 1.78 7.40 -3.47
N ALA A 57 2.90 6.66 -3.50
CA ALA A 57 3.09 5.59 -4.47
C ALA A 57 2.06 4.46 -4.30
N ASN A 58 1.67 4.14 -3.06
CA ASN A 58 0.62 3.17 -2.78
C ASN A 58 -0.71 3.65 -3.37
N TRP A 59 -1.08 4.90 -3.11
CA TRP A 59 -2.31 5.48 -3.66
C TRP A 59 -2.27 5.57 -5.19
N GLN A 60 -1.16 5.98 -5.78
CA GLN A 60 -1.01 6.06 -7.24
C GLN A 60 -1.09 4.70 -7.92
N LEU A 61 -0.72 3.61 -7.24
CA LEU A 61 -0.87 2.25 -7.78
C LEU A 61 -2.28 1.73 -7.56
N TRP A 62 -2.77 1.81 -6.32
CA TRP A 62 -4.01 1.18 -5.91
C TRP A 62 -5.26 1.93 -6.37
N ILE A 63 -5.30 3.26 -6.37
CA ILE A 63 -6.48 4.02 -6.81
C ILE A 63 -6.86 3.72 -8.28
N PRO A 64 -5.95 3.84 -9.26
CA PRO A 64 -6.30 3.52 -10.65
C PRO A 64 -6.53 2.02 -10.85
N PHE A 65 -5.78 1.16 -10.15
CA PHE A 65 -6.05 -0.27 -10.18
C PHE A 65 -7.47 -0.57 -9.72
N GLN A 66 -7.89 -0.02 -8.57
CA GLN A 66 -9.21 -0.26 -8.03
C GLN A 66 -10.30 0.24 -8.98
N PHE A 67 -10.08 1.42 -9.60
CA PHE A 67 -10.98 1.96 -10.60
C PHE A 67 -11.11 1.01 -11.82
N LEU A 68 -10.00 0.55 -12.39
CA LEU A 68 -10.00 -0.41 -13.50
C LEU A 68 -10.60 -1.76 -13.10
N ASN A 69 -10.35 -2.22 -11.87
CA ASN A 69 -10.85 -3.49 -11.35
C ASN A 69 -12.38 -3.48 -11.24
N PHE A 70 -12.98 -2.36 -10.83
CA PHE A 70 -14.43 -2.21 -10.78
C PHE A 70 -15.08 -1.96 -12.14
N LEU A 71 -14.36 -1.33 -13.07
CA LEU A 71 -14.91 -0.97 -14.38
C LEU A 71 -14.80 -2.10 -15.42
N PHE A 72 -13.68 -2.84 -15.41
CA PHE A 72 -13.35 -3.82 -16.45
C PHE A 72 -13.32 -5.28 -15.97
N VAL A 73 -13.06 -5.54 -14.68
CA VAL A 73 -12.78 -6.90 -14.21
C VAL A 73 -14.00 -7.52 -13.52
N PRO A 74 -14.50 -8.68 -13.98
CA PRO A 74 -15.57 -9.40 -13.32
C PRO A 74 -15.18 -9.78 -11.88
N GLN A 75 -16.12 -9.73 -10.95
CA GLN A 75 -15.87 -9.89 -9.50
C GLN A 75 -15.04 -11.13 -9.13
N ASN A 76 -15.16 -12.21 -9.89
CA ASN A 76 -14.42 -13.46 -9.67
C ASN A 76 -12.91 -13.33 -9.94
N PHE A 77 -12.51 -12.41 -10.84
CA PHE A 77 -11.10 -12.18 -11.21
C PHE A 77 -10.47 -11.00 -10.49
N GLN A 78 -11.25 -10.21 -9.74
CA GLN A 78 -10.76 -9.02 -9.05
C GLN A 78 -9.65 -9.34 -8.04
N VAL A 79 -9.75 -10.51 -7.38
CA VAL A 79 -8.74 -11.01 -6.44
C VAL A 79 -7.46 -11.41 -7.16
N LEU A 80 -7.56 -12.05 -8.32
CA LEU A 80 -6.39 -12.44 -9.12
C LEU A 80 -5.65 -11.20 -9.63
N ALA A 81 -6.38 -10.23 -10.18
CA ALA A 81 -5.81 -8.97 -10.61
C ALA A 81 -5.16 -8.20 -9.45
N ALA A 82 -5.79 -8.22 -8.26
CA ALA A 82 -5.24 -7.57 -7.06
C ALA A 82 -3.94 -8.23 -6.60
N ASN A 83 -3.81 -9.56 -6.73
CA ASN A 83 -2.57 -10.26 -6.41
C ASN A 83 -1.41 -9.88 -7.36
N VAL A 84 -1.69 -9.71 -8.66
CA VAL A 84 -0.67 -9.24 -9.63
C VAL A 84 -0.18 -7.84 -9.27
N VAL A 85 -1.09 -6.93 -8.91
CA VAL A 85 -0.72 -5.58 -8.47
C VAL A 85 -0.02 -5.60 -7.12
N ALA A 86 -0.42 -6.48 -6.20
CA ALA A 86 0.27 -6.68 -4.93
C ALA A 86 1.72 -7.14 -5.13
N LEU A 87 2.00 -8.01 -6.11
CA LEU A 87 3.38 -8.37 -6.47
C LEU A 87 4.16 -7.15 -6.96
N ALA A 88 3.60 -6.35 -7.87
CA ALA A 88 4.23 -5.12 -8.32
C ALA A 88 4.49 -4.14 -7.16
N TRP A 89 3.53 -4.02 -6.24
CA TRP A 89 3.68 -3.22 -5.03
C TRP A 89 4.83 -3.70 -4.16
N ASN A 90 4.96 -5.01 -3.93
CA ASN A 90 6.06 -5.58 -3.16
C ASN A 90 7.43 -5.28 -3.79
N VAL A 91 7.54 -5.29 -5.12
CA VAL A 91 8.77 -4.90 -5.82
C VAL A 91 9.09 -3.42 -5.59
N ILE A 92 8.09 -2.53 -5.70
CA ILE A 92 8.25 -1.09 -5.42
C ILE A 92 8.65 -0.86 -3.95
N LEU A 93 8.03 -1.59 -3.03
CA LEU A 93 8.30 -1.53 -1.59
C LEU A 93 9.73 -1.97 -1.30
N SER A 94 10.17 -3.08 -1.90
CA SER A 94 11.55 -3.56 -1.82
C SER A 94 12.54 -2.52 -2.35
N PHE A 95 12.24 -1.94 -3.52
CA PHE A 95 13.07 -0.89 -4.13
C PHE A 95 13.16 0.37 -3.27
N LYS A 96 12.04 0.83 -2.71
CA LYS A 96 11.99 1.99 -1.81
C LYS A 96 12.67 1.72 -0.46
N ALA A 97 12.51 0.51 0.08
CA ALA A 97 13.16 0.10 1.32
C ALA A 97 14.69 0.05 1.18
N HIS A 98 15.18 -0.50 0.05
CA HIS A 98 16.61 -0.61 -0.26
C HIS A 98 17.22 0.63 -0.91
N LYS A 99 16.42 1.64 -1.25
CA LYS A 99 16.95 2.92 -1.72
C LYS A 99 17.72 3.55 -0.57
N GLU A 100 19.01 3.77 -0.79
CA GLU A 100 19.88 4.30 0.25
C GLU A 100 19.33 5.64 0.78
N VAL A 101 19.30 5.77 2.11
CA VAL A 101 19.01 7.05 2.78
C VAL A 101 20.13 7.99 2.39
N VAL A 102 19.88 8.85 1.41
CA VAL A 102 20.78 9.95 1.10
C VAL A 102 20.70 10.91 2.27
N LEU A 103 21.62 10.75 3.23
CA LEU A 103 21.92 11.76 4.23
C LEU A 103 22.42 12.99 3.47
N LYS A 104 21.58 14.02 3.39
CA LYS A 104 22.00 15.37 3.02
C LYS A 104 22.40 16.13 4.27
#